data_AF-A0A841V9H7-F1
#
_entry.id   AF-A0A841V9H7-F1
#
_cell.length_a   1.000
_cell.length_b   1.000
_cell.length_c   1.000
_cell.angle_alpha   90.00
_cell.angle_beta   90.00
_cell.angle_gamma   90.00
#
_symmetry.space_group_name_H-M   'P 1'
#
loop_
_entity.id
_entity.type
_entity.pdbx_description
1 polymer ?
#
loop_
_entity_poly.entity_id
_entity_poly.type
_entity_poly.pdbx_seq_one_letter_code
_entity_poly.pdbx_strand_id
1 'polypeptide(L)' 'MSLAELQSQIQELSKIDKLRLMQFLATELVKEENRDFFVEGQEYPIWSPYGCSEAANTLMNLLATKQKEQNA' A
#
# COMPACT_ATOMS: atom_id res chain seq x y z
N MET A 1 -23.00 -4.97 12.44
CA MET A 1 -21.84 -4.20 12.91
C MET A 1 -21.90 -2.83 12.27
N SER A 2 -21.85 -1.76 13.05
CA SER A 2 -21.76 -0.40 12.54
C SER A 2 -20.31 -0.06 12.13
N LEU A 3 -20.14 0.93 11.26
CA LEU A 3 -18.80 1.41 10.88
C LEU A 3 -18.01 1.90 12.11
N ALA A 4 -18.69 2.49 13.09
CA ALA A 4 -18.08 2.96 14.33
C ALA A 4 -17.51 1.80 15.17
N GLU A 5 -18.25 0.69 15.28
CA GLU A 5 -17.79 -0.51 15.98
C GLU A 5 -16.55 -1.13 15.30
N LEU A 6 -16.55 -1.19 13.95
CA LEU A 6 -15.42 -1.70 13.17
C LEU A 6 -14.17 -0.82 13.34
N GLN A 7 -14.33 0.51 13.32
CA GLN A 7 -13.22 1.45 13.51
C GLN A 7 -12.53 1.24 14.87
N SER A 8 -13.31 1.03 15.94
CA SER A 8 -12.76 0.74 17.27
C SER A 8 -11.90 -0.52 17.25
N GLN A 9 -12.35 -1.59 16.59
CA GLN A 9 -11.59 -2.84 16.49
C GLN A 9 -10.32 -2.69 15.64
N ILE A 10 -10.37 -1.91 14.55
CA ILE A 10 -9.20 -1.64 13.71
C ILE A 10 -8.15 -0.85 14.50
N GLN A 11 -8.56 0.06 15.40
CA GLN A 11 -7.62 0.84 16.21
C GLN A 11 -6.77 -0.02 17.15
N GLU A 12 -7.29 -1.15 17.63
CA GLU A 12 -6.58 -2.09 18.52
C GLU A 12 -5.50 -2.91 17.79
N LEU A 13 -5.55 -2.98 16.46
CA LEU A 13 -4.59 -3.75 15.66
C LEU A 13 -3.16 -3.18 15.73
N SER A 14 -2.19 -4.10 15.65
CA SER A 14 -0.78 -3.74 15.46
C SER A 14 -0.57 -2.97 14.15
N LYS A 15 0.52 -2.20 14.05
CA LYS A 15 0.85 -1.48 12.80
C LYS A 15 0.93 -2.41 11.58
N ILE A 16 1.48 -3.61 11.76
CA ILE A 16 1.62 -4.60 10.69
C ILE A 16 0.26 -5.11 10.25
N ASP A 17 -0.63 -5.40 11.21
CA ASP A 17 -1.95 -5.94 10.88
C ASP A 17 -2.87 -4.88 10.27
N LYS A 18 -2.72 -3.61 10.65
CA LYS A 18 -3.36 -2.48 9.94
C LYS A 18 -2.94 -2.41 8.47
N LEU A 19 -1.64 -2.55 8.19
CA LEU A 19 -1.13 -2.55 6.82
C LEU A 19 -1.65 -3.75 6.01
N ARG A 20 -1.70 -4.94 6.63
CA ARG A 20 -2.30 -6.13 6.00
C ARG A 20 -3.79 -5.96 5.72
N LEU A 21 -4.53 -5.36 6.66
CA LEU A 21 -5.94 -5.06 6.48
C LEU A 21 -6.16 -4.07 5.33
N MET A 22 -5.34 -3.02 5.23
CA MET A 22 -5.39 -2.09 4.09
C MET A 22 -5.15 -2.81 2.76
N GLN A 23 -4.18 -3.72 2.70
CA GLN A 23 -3.90 -4.51 1.50
C GLN A 23 -5.06 -5.44 1.12
N PHE A 24 -5.66 -6.09 2.12
CA PHE A 24 -6.84 -6.92 1.94
C PHE A 24 -8.00 -6.10 1.39
N LEU A 25 -8.35 -4.97 2.03
CA LEU A 25 -9.44 -4.09 1.60
C LEU A 25 -9.22 -3.55 0.18
N ALA A 26 -8.00 -3.11 -0.15
CA ALA A 26 -7.67 -2.67 -1.50
C ALA A 26 -7.87 -3.78 -2.54
N THR A 27 -7.58 -5.04 -2.17
CA THR A 27 -7.78 -6.19 -3.07
C THR A 27 -9.25 -6.53 -3.25
N GLU A 28 -10.06 -6.45 -2.19
CA GLU A 28 -11.51 -6.72 -2.27
C GLU A 28 -12.22 -5.64 -3.09
N LEU A 29 -11.84 -4.36 -2.94
CA LEU A 29 -12.42 -3.27 -3.74
C LEU A 29 -12.25 -3.48 -5.24
N VAL A 30 -11.08 -3.99 -5.68
CA VAL A 30 -10.82 -4.32 -7.09
C VAL A 30 -11.70 -5.49 -7.57
N LYS A 31 -12.12 -6.40 -6.69
CA LYS A 31 -13.02 -7.51 -7.05
C LYS A 31 -14.48 -7.06 -7.12
N GLU A 32 -14.86 -6.09 -6.30
CA GLU A 32 -16.21 -5.48 -6.30
C GLU A 32 -16.39 -4.49 -7.44
N GLU A 33 -15.30 -3.92 -7.96
CA GLU A 33 -15.31 -3.14 -9.19
C GLU A 33 -15.71 -4.03 -10.38
N ASN A 34 -16.89 -3.77 -10.93
CA ASN A 34 -17.34 -4.36 -12.19
C ASN A 34 -16.27 -4.13 -13.28
N ARG A 35 -16.25 -5.00 -14.29
CA ARG A 35 -15.33 -4.95 -15.45
C ARG A 35 -15.30 -3.62 -16.23
N ASP A 36 -16.13 -2.67 -15.85
CA ASP A 36 -16.28 -1.33 -16.41
C ASP A 36 -15.38 -0.27 -15.73
N PHE A 37 -14.47 -0.67 -14.83
CA PHE A 37 -13.52 0.27 -14.18
C PHE A 37 -12.62 1.01 -15.18
N PHE A 38 -12.31 0.35 -16.30
CA PHE A 38 -11.57 0.95 -17.40
C PHE A 38 -12.55 1.41 -18.49
N VAL A 39 -12.60 2.72 -18.71
CA VAL A 39 -13.35 3.32 -19.81
C VAL A 39 -12.55 3.13 -21.09
N GLU A 40 -13.21 2.62 -22.13
CA GLU A 40 -12.62 2.44 -23.45
C GLU A 40 -12.06 3.78 -23.99
N GLY A 41 -10.80 3.77 -24.43
CA GLY A 41 -10.12 4.97 -24.94
C GLY A 41 -9.53 5.91 -23.89
N GLN A 42 -9.66 5.60 -22.60
CA GLN A 42 -9.04 6.38 -21.52
C GLN A 42 -7.65 5.83 -21.17
N GLU A 43 -6.64 6.70 -21.15
CA GLU A 43 -5.30 6.35 -20.67
C GLU A 43 -5.28 6.38 -19.15
N TYR A 44 -4.96 5.24 -18.53
CA TYR A 44 -4.77 5.14 -17.09
C TYR A 44 -3.29 5.11 -16.80
N PRO A 45 -2.80 5.95 -15.87
CA PRO A 45 -1.40 5.91 -15.49
C PRO A 45 -1.09 4.52 -14.94
N ILE A 46 -0.11 3.84 -15.52
CA ILE A 46 0.41 2.61 -14.95
C ILE A 46 1.19 3.03 -13.69
N TRP A 47 0.65 2.75 -12.51
CA TRP A 47 1.38 2.86 -11.24
C TRP A 47 2.37 1.69 -11.13
N SER A 48 3.30 1.64 -12.07
CA SER A 48 4.40 0.69 -12.05
C SER A 48 5.57 1.26 -11.24
N PRO A 49 6.42 0.40 -10.67
CA PRO A 49 7.68 0.85 -10.08
C PRO A 49 8.64 1.48 -11.11
N TYR A 50 8.39 1.31 -12.42
CA TYR A 50 9.19 1.92 -13.47
C TYR A 50 8.96 3.43 -13.49
N GLY A 51 10.06 4.20 -13.43
CA GLY A 51 10.04 5.66 -13.35
C GLY A 51 10.09 6.22 -11.92
N CYS A 52 9.95 5.39 -10.89
CA CYS A 52 10.03 5.82 -9.49
C CYS A 52 11.48 5.75 -8.93
N SER A 53 12.43 6.37 -9.64
CA SER A 53 13.85 6.39 -9.24
C SER A 53 14.07 7.01 -7.85
N GLU A 54 13.25 7.98 -7.46
CA GLU A 54 13.29 8.62 -6.15
C GLU A 54 12.93 7.66 -5.01
N ALA A 55 11.90 6.82 -5.20
CA ALA A 55 11.52 5.79 -4.23
C ALA A 55 12.63 4.73 -4.10
N ALA A 56 13.22 4.30 -5.23
CA ALA A 56 14.35 3.37 -5.24
C ALA A 56 15.57 3.95 -4.49
N ASN A 57 15.92 5.21 -4.74
CA ASN A 57 17.02 5.90 -4.05
C ASN A 57 16.77 6.02 -2.55
N THR A 58 15.53 6.33 -2.15
CA THR A 58 15.15 6.42 -0.73
C THR A 58 15.35 5.08 -0.01
N LEU A 59 14.92 3.99 -0.64
CA LEU A 59 15.11 2.64 -0.09
C LEU A 59 16.59 2.24 -0.03
N MET A 60 17.39 2.58 -1.04
CA MET A 60 18.83 2.32 -1.03
C MET A 60 19.55 3.08 0.08
N ASN A 61 19.19 4.35 0.29
CA ASN A 61 19.75 5.15 1.38
C ASN A 61 19.37 4.57 2.74
N LEU A 62 18.11 4.14 2.91
CA LEU A 62 17.67 3.48 4.14
C LEU A 62 18.49 2.21 4.42
N LEU A 63 18.69 1.36 3.42
CA LEU A 63 19.51 0.15 3.56
C LEU A 63 20.96 0.47 3.94
N ALA A 64 21.57 1.46 3.28
CA ALA A 64 22.93 1.89 3.59
C ALA A 64 23.07 2.44 5.02
N THR A 65 22.08 3.20 5.51
CA THR A 65 22.07 3.68 6.90
C THR A 65 21.98 2.55 7.90
N LYS A 66 21.09 1.57 7.67
CA LYS A 66 20.94 0.40 8.53
C LYS A 66 22.20 -0.46 8.59
N GLN A 67 22.90 -0.60 7.47
CA GLN A 67 24.15 -1.36 7.43
C GLN A 67 25.29 -0.65 8.15
N LYS A 68 25.34 0.69 8.11
CA LYS A 68 26.29 1.46 8.92
C LYS A 68 26.00 1.36 10.41
N GLU A 69 24.72 1.38 10.80
CA GLU A 69 24.30 1.18 12.20
C GLU A 69 24.64 -0.23 12.74
N GLN A 70 24.66 -1.26 11.90
CA GLN A 70 25.05 -2.62 12.29
C GLN A 70 26.57 -2.84 12.41
N ASN A 71 27.37 -2.06 11.67
CA ASN A 71 28.82 -2.22 11.60
C ASN A 71 29.59 -1.26 12.53
N ALA A 72 28.89 -0.42 13.30
CA ALA A 72 29.43 0.50 14.30
C ALA A 72 29.17 -0.02 15.71
#